data_AF-A0A935PLY0-F1
#
_entry.id   AF-A0A935PLY0-F1
#
_cell.length_a   1.000
_cell.length_b   1.000
_cell.length_c   1.000
_cell.angle_alpha   90.00
_cell.angle_beta   90.00
_cell.angle_gamma   90.00
#
_symmetry.space_group_name_H-M   'P 1'
#
loop_
_entity.id
_entity.type
_entity.pdbx_description
1 polymer ?
#
loop_
_entity_poly.entity_id
_entity_poly.type
_entity_poly.pdbx_seq_one_letter_code
_entity_poly.pdbx_strand_id
1 'polypeptide(L)'
;MASGPEDFDHRWLTTLTAKHRVVFDAHVLGEAVPLVRANNFLNACRDAYGDKPGEAQIVIALHASPMVVAFNDAAWEKYAFGERARLNDPKTGKPSLRNLYAWGPDRSLRRRCGCRR
;
A
#
# COMPACT_ATOMS: atom_id res chain seq x y z
N MET A 1 9.11 -28.51 16.49
CA MET A 1 8.65 -27.81 17.71
C MET A 1 8.16 -26.46 17.25
N ALA A 2 6.86 -26.18 17.37
CA ALA A 2 6.34 -24.86 17.01
C ALA A 2 6.75 -23.88 18.10
N SER A 3 7.40 -22.79 17.70
CA SER A 3 7.82 -21.69 18.56
C SER A 3 6.64 -21.12 19.34
N GLY A 4 6.87 -20.79 20.61
CA GLY A 4 5.88 -20.12 21.45
C GLY A 4 5.66 -18.67 21.03
N PRO A 5 4.62 -17.98 21.54
CA PRO A 5 4.37 -16.57 21.22
C PRO A 5 5.54 -15.64 21.59
N GLU A 6 6.38 -16.06 22.53
CA GLU A 6 7.65 -15.44 22.93
C GLU A 6 8.76 -15.46 21.85
N ASP A 7 8.71 -16.37 20.88
CA ASP A 7 9.72 -16.50 19.83
C ASP A 7 9.43 -15.63 18.58
N PHE A 8 8.25 -14.98 18.53
CA PHE A 8 7.85 -14.15 17.40
C PHE A 8 8.42 -12.72 17.51
N ASP A 9 8.92 -12.16 16.40
CA ASP A 9 9.46 -10.79 16.38
C ASP A 9 8.34 -9.74 16.44
N HIS A 10 8.05 -9.26 17.65
CA HIS A 10 7.05 -8.22 17.90
C HIS A 10 7.55 -6.78 17.71
N ARG A 11 8.82 -6.57 17.31
CA ARG A 11 9.40 -5.21 17.23
C ARG A 11 8.68 -4.28 16.26
N TRP A 12 7.98 -4.82 15.26
CA TRP A 12 7.17 -4.00 14.36
C TRP A 12 5.99 -3.32 15.07
N LEU A 13 5.43 -3.93 16.13
CA LEU A 13 4.34 -3.34 16.91
C LEU A 13 4.77 -2.07 17.64
N THR A 14 6.03 -1.96 18.03
CA THR A 14 6.55 -0.78 18.73
C THR A 14 6.66 0.45 17.82
N THR A 15 6.61 0.25 16.49
CA THR A 15 6.56 1.34 15.50
C THR A 15 5.18 2.00 15.43
N LEU A 16 4.14 1.36 16.00
CA LEU A 16 2.75 1.82 15.94
C LEU A 16 2.41 2.75 17.11
N THR A 17 2.88 3.99 17.05
CA THR A 17 2.76 4.99 18.13
C THR A 17 1.54 5.91 18.01
N ALA A 18 0.79 5.87 16.91
CA ALA A 18 -0.31 6.79 16.65
C ALA A 18 -1.52 6.56 17.58
N LYS A 19 -2.34 7.60 17.77
CA LYS A 19 -3.54 7.57 18.59
C LYS A 19 -4.58 6.60 18.04
N HIS A 20 -4.89 6.70 16.74
CA HIS A 20 -5.79 5.78 16.06
C HIS A 20 -4.99 4.78 15.23
N ARG A 21 -5.27 3.50 15.44
CA ARG A 21 -4.57 2.39 14.77
C ARG A 21 -5.58 1.39 14.26
N VAL A 22 -5.42 0.97 13.01
CA VAL A 22 -6.26 -0.07 12.42
C VAL A 22 -5.40 -1.03 11.60
N VAL A 23 -5.76 -2.31 11.66
CA VAL A 23 -5.17 -3.36 10.82
C VAL A 23 -6.24 -3.79 9.83
N PHE A 24 -5.91 -3.73 8.54
CA PHE A 24 -6.74 -4.28 7.47
C PHE A 24 -6.10 -5.56 6.94
N ASP A 25 -6.87 -6.64 6.94
CA ASP A 25 -6.50 -7.86 6.23
C ASP A 25 -7.06 -7.82 4.81
N ALA A 26 -6.20 -8.11 3.84
CA ALA A 26 -6.50 -8.04 2.41
C ALA A 26 -6.02 -9.29 1.69
N HIS A 27 -7.00 -10.07 1.19
CA HIS A 27 -6.78 -11.30 0.42
C HIS A 27 -6.97 -11.09 -1.11
N VAL A 28 -7.63 -10.01 -1.52
CA VAL A 28 -7.94 -9.68 -2.92
C VAL A 28 -7.60 -8.22 -3.20
N LEU A 29 -6.93 -7.99 -4.33
CA LEU A 29 -6.48 -6.67 -4.78
C LEU A 29 -7.48 -6.01 -5.75
N GLY A 30 -8.60 -6.67 -6.05
CA GLY A 30 -9.61 -6.19 -6.98
C GLY A 30 -9.90 -4.70 -6.76
N GLU A 31 -9.67 -3.91 -7.81
CA GLU A 31 -9.89 -2.45 -7.83
C GLU A 31 -9.19 -1.67 -6.70
N ALA A 32 -8.06 -2.16 -6.19
CA ALA A 32 -7.31 -1.51 -5.11
C ALA A 32 -8.14 -1.28 -3.82
N VAL A 33 -9.21 -2.05 -3.61
CA VAL A 33 -10.14 -1.90 -2.48
C VAL A 33 -9.44 -1.78 -1.11
N PRO A 34 -8.37 -2.55 -0.80
CA PRO A 34 -7.65 -2.38 0.47
C PRO A 34 -7.03 -0.99 0.64
N LEU A 35 -6.48 -0.41 -0.43
CA LEU A 35 -5.88 0.92 -0.42
C LEU A 35 -6.96 2.01 -0.30
N VAL A 36 -8.10 1.82 -0.97
CA VAL A 36 -9.25 2.74 -0.85
C VAL A 36 -9.79 2.74 0.58
N ARG A 37 -9.93 1.57 1.22
CA ARG A 37 -10.36 1.46 2.61
C ARG A 37 -9.37 2.15 3.57
N ALA A 38 -8.08 1.96 3.35
CA ALA A 38 -7.05 2.65 4.11
C ALA A 38 -7.17 4.18 3.97
N ASN A 39 -7.33 4.68 2.74
CA ASN A 39 -7.51 6.11 2.49
C ASN A 39 -8.78 6.66 3.17
N ASN A 40 -9.89 5.94 3.10
CA ASN A 40 -11.14 6.34 3.74
C ASN A 40 -11.02 6.40 5.26
N PHE A 41 -10.26 5.49 5.87
CA PHE A 41 -9.98 5.55 7.30
C PHE A 41 -9.18 6.80 7.67
N LEU A 42 -8.11 7.12 6.94
CA LEU A 42 -7.34 8.36 7.19
C LEU A 42 -8.21 9.61 7.01
N ASN A 43 -9.09 9.62 6.01
CA ASN A 43 -10.03 10.70 5.81
C ASN A 43 -11.01 10.82 6.97
N ALA A 44 -11.59 9.71 7.44
CA ALA A 44 -12.48 9.71 8.60
C ALA A 44 -11.76 10.19 9.87
N CYS A 45 -10.53 9.73 10.13
CA CYS A 45 -9.69 10.20 11.21
C CYS A 45 -9.47 11.72 11.18
N ARG A 46 -9.12 12.26 10.01
CA ARG A 46 -8.95 13.70 9.82
C ARG A 46 -10.26 14.47 9.97
N ASP A 47 -11.30 14.05 9.27
CA ASP A 47 -12.51 14.85 9.08
C ASP A 47 -13.48 14.74 10.27
N ALA A 48 -13.59 13.57 10.90
CA ALA A 48 -14.48 13.35 12.04
C ALA A 48 -13.78 13.52 13.40
N TYR A 49 -12.50 13.16 13.50
CA TYR A 49 -11.76 13.19 14.77
C TYR A 49 -10.73 14.33 14.87
N GLY A 50 -10.50 15.07 13.78
CA GLY A 50 -9.58 16.20 13.76
C GLY A 50 -8.10 15.82 13.84
N ASP A 51 -7.76 14.57 13.53
CA ASP A 51 -6.40 14.07 13.65
C ASP A 51 -5.43 14.81 12.72
N LYS A 52 -4.25 15.13 13.24
CA LYS A 52 -3.13 15.69 12.48
C LYS A 52 -2.35 14.59 11.75
N PRO A 53 -1.56 14.93 10.72
CA PRO A 53 -0.65 13.98 10.09
C PRO A 53 0.24 13.29 11.14
N GLY A 54 0.18 11.95 11.20
CA GLY A 54 0.90 11.12 12.16
C GLY A 54 0.09 10.64 13.37
N GLU A 55 -1.12 11.16 13.59
CA GLU A 55 -1.99 10.74 14.71
C GLU A 55 -2.88 9.52 14.38
N ALA A 56 -2.93 9.13 13.10
CA ALA A 56 -3.53 7.89 12.63
C ALA A 56 -2.50 7.03 11.88
N GLN A 57 -2.45 5.73 12.20
CA GLN A 57 -1.62 4.73 11.53
C GLN A 57 -2.45 3.54 11.06
N ILE A 58 -2.05 2.99 9.91
CA ILE A 58 -2.71 1.85 9.29
C ILE A 58 -1.66 0.79 9.01
N VAL A 59 -2.01 -0.46 9.28
CA VAL A 59 -1.26 -1.64 8.85
C VAL A 59 -2.13 -2.43 7.89
N ILE A 60 -1.60 -2.79 6.73
CA ILE A 60 -2.31 -3.63 5.77
C ILE A 60 -1.58 -4.97 5.69
N ALA A 61 -2.22 -6.02 6.17
CA ALA A 61 -1.76 -7.38 5.98
C ALA A 61 -2.14 -7.84 4.57
N LEU A 62 -1.15 -7.90 3.69
CA LEU A 62 -1.30 -8.38 2.32
C LEU A 62 -0.93 -9.85 2.27
N HIS A 63 -1.87 -10.70 1.86
CA HIS A 63 -1.58 -12.11 1.63
C HIS A 63 -2.20 -12.58 0.30
N ALA A 64 -1.64 -13.62 -0.31
CA ALA A 64 -2.02 -14.13 -1.63
C ALA A 64 -1.86 -13.09 -2.77
N SER A 65 -2.93 -12.80 -3.52
CA SER A 65 -2.86 -11.97 -4.74
C SER A 65 -2.39 -10.52 -4.50
N PRO A 66 -2.84 -9.80 -3.46
CA PRO A 66 -2.36 -8.47 -3.10
C PRO A 66 -0.87 -8.32 -2.83
N MET A 67 -0.15 -9.40 -2.54
CA MET A 67 1.27 -9.36 -2.20
C MET A 67 2.12 -8.73 -3.32
N VAL A 68 1.65 -8.74 -4.58
CA VAL A 68 2.35 -8.11 -5.71
C VAL A 68 2.61 -6.61 -5.50
N VAL A 69 1.79 -5.93 -4.70
CA VAL A 69 1.95 -4.51 -4.36
C VAL A 69 3.22 -4.25 -3.54
N ALA A 70 3.65 -5.22 -2.73
CA ALA A 70 4.80 -5.07 -1.85
C ALA A 70 6.14 -5.22 -2.58
N PHE A 71 6.15 -5.73 -3.82
CA PHE A 71 7.38 -5.97 -4.56
C PHE A 71 7.86 -4.75 -5.35
N ASN A 72 9.17 -4.68 -5.60
CA ASN A 72 9.78 -3.62 -6.40
C ASN A 72 9.60 -3.85 -7.92
N ASP A 73 9.93 -2.84 -8.73
CA ASP A 73 9.80 -2.90 -10.19
C ASP A 73 10.60 -4.05 -10.82
N ALA A 74 11.78 -4.40 -10.26
CA ALA A 74 12.59 -5.51 -10.77
C ALA A 74 11.86 -6.87 -10.66
N ALA A 75 11.09 -7.08 -9.61
CA ALA A 75 10.26 -8.28 -9.48
C ALA A 75 9.06 -8.23 -10.44
N TRP A 76 8.47 -7.06 -10.66
CA TRP A 76 7.38 -6.88 -11.63
C TRP A 76 7.82 -7.17 -13.07
N GLU A 77 9.03 -6.76 -13.43
CA GLU A 77 9.62 -7.05 -14.74
C GLU A 77 9.92 -8.54 -14.89
N LYS A 78 10.52 -9.16 -13.86
CA LYS A 78 10.90 -10.59 -13.90
C LYS A 78 9.72 -11.55 -13.93
N TYR A 79 8.64 -11.24 -13.21
CA TYR A 79 7.50 -12.15 -13.02
C TYR A 79 6.22 -11.70 -13.73
N ALA A 80 6.28 -10.64 -14.54
CA ALA A 80 5.16 -10.10 -15.31
C ALA A 80 3.87 -9.98 -14.49
N PHE A 81 3.96 -9.45 -13.26
CA PHE A 81 2.82 -9.42 -12.34
C PHE A 81 1.61 -8.65 -12.88
N GLY A 82 1.80 -7.70 -13.80
CA GLY A 82 0.72 -7.01 -14.48
C GLY A 82 -0.21 -7.94 -15.27
N GLU A 83 0.31 -9.01 -15.87
CA GLU A 83 -0.51 -9.98 -16.61
C GLU A 83 -1.39 -10.79 -15.65
N ARG A 84 -0.77 -11.32 -14.58
CA ARG A 84 -1.47 -12.09 -13.55
C ARG A 84 -2.48 -11.26 -12.76
N ALA A 85 -2.21 -9.97 -12.57
CA ALA A 85 -3.10 -9.05 -11.87
C ALA A 85 -4.11 -8.36 -12.81
N ARG A 86 -4.09 -8.64 -14.12
CA ARG A 86 -4.90 -7.95 -15.15
C ARG A 86 -4.75 -6.41 -15.09
N LEU A 87 -3.56 -5.95 -14.77
CA LEU A 87 -3.22 -4.53 -14.66
C LEU A 87 -2.48 -4.09 -15.92
N ASN A 88 -3.13 -3.26 -16.71
CA ASN A 88 -2.51 -2.66 -17.88
C ASN A 88 -1.86 -1.32 -17.50
N ASP A 89 -0.69 -1.03 -18.07
CA ASP A 89 -0.09 0.29 -17.93
C ASP A 89 -0.95 1.31 -18.71
N PRO A 90 -1.45 2.37 -18.04
CA PRO A 90 -2.28 3.37 -18.70
C PRO A 90 -1.57 4.13 -19.84
N LYS A 91 -0.23 4.08 -19.90
CA LYS A 91 0.55 4.71 -20.98
C LYS A 91 0.67 3.83 -22.23
N THR A 92 0.66 2.50 -22.08
CA THR A 92 0.99 1.58 -23.18
C THR A 92 -0.14 0.63 -23.55
N GLY A 93 -1.16 0.49 -22.70
CA GLY A 93 -2.26 -0.47 -22.89
C GLY A 93 -1.84 -1.94 -22.76
N LYS A 94 -0.55 -2.21 -22.49
CA LYS A 94 0.00 -3.56 -22.29
C LYS A 94 0.03 -3.91 -20.80
N PRO A 95 0.11 -5.21 -20.43
CA PRO A 95 0.30 -5.61 -19.05
C PRO A 95 1.48 -4.88 -18.40
N SER A 96 1.27 -4.33 -17.20
CA SER A 96 2.27 -3.50 -16.54
C SER A 96 3.47 -4.33 -16.08
N LEU A 97 4.65 -3.95 -16.53
CA LEU A 97 5.94 -4.51 -16.06
C LEU A 97 6.51 -3.75 -14.86
N ARG A 98 5.83 -2.70 -14.41
CA ARG A 98 6.21 -1.87 -13.25
C ARG A 98 5.10 -1.87 -12.21
N ASN A 99 5.48 -1.68 -10.95
CA ASN A 99 4.52 -1.63 -9.87
C ASN A 99 3.75 -0.31 -9.91
N LEU A 100 2.50 -0.37 -10.36
CA LEU A 100 1.62 0.81 -10.42
C LEU A 100 1.17 1.29 -9.03
N TYR A 101 1.31 0.45 -8.00
CA TYR A 101 0.94 0.76 -6.62
C TYR A 101 2.12 1.23 -5.78
N ALA A 102 3.35 0.95 -6.20
CA ALA A 102 4.52 1.47 -5.51
C ALA A 102 4.52 2.99 -5.64
N TRP A 103 4.29 3.67 -4.52
CA TRP A 103 4.46 5.11 -4.44
C TRP A 103 5.94 5.46 -4.49
N GLY A 104 6.43 5.69 -5.69
CA GLY A 104 7.54 6.58 -5.98
C GLY A 104 7.10 7.45 -7.15
N PRO A 105 6.91 8.77 -6.99
CA PRO A 105 6.60 9.57 -8.14
C PRO A 105 7.76 9.44 -9.13
N ASP A 106 7.48 8.95 -10.33
CA ASP A 106 8.12 9.51 -11.51
C ASP A 106 7.99 11.03 -11.35
N ARG A 107 9.10 11.69 -10.99
CA ARG A 107 9.12 13.14 -10.72
C ARG A 107 8.66 13.94 -11.93
N SER A 108 8.58 13.33 -13.11
CA SER A 108 8.03 13.97 -14.32
C SER A 108 6.52 14.24 -14.23
N LEU A 109 5.76 13.44 -13.46
CA LEU A 109 4.31 13.62 -13.28
C LEU A 109 3.96 14.69 -12.22
N ARG A 110 4.93 15.13 -11.40
CA ARG A 110 4.75 16.25 -10.45
C ARG A 110 4.69 17.63 -11.14
N ARG A 111 5.03 17.75 -12.42
CA ARG A 111 5.03 19.04 -13.13
C ARG A 111 3.63 19.59 -13.49
N ARG A 112 2.54 18.87 -13.22
CA ARG A 112 1.18 19.33 -13.59
C ARG A 112 0.38 19.99 -12.47
N CYS A 113 0.80 19.88 -11.20
CA CYS A 113 0.18 20.67 -10.14
C CYS A 113 1.15 21.78 -9.75
N GLY A 114 0.88 22.99 -10.26
CA GLY A 114 1.70 24.19 -10.13
C GLY A 114 1.75 24.78 -8.72
N CYS A 115 2.09 23.98 -7.72
CA CYS A 115 2.51 24.49 -6.42
C CYS A 115 4.04 24.48 -6.39
N ARG A 116 4.63 25.60 -6.84
CA ARG A 116 6.06 25.90 -6.64
C ARG A 116 6.28 25.96 -5.12
N ARG A 117 7.26 25.19 -4.63
CA ARG A 117 8.03 25.63 -3.46
C ARG A 117 9.01 26.68 -3.92
#